data_AF-A0A9E5FHK5-F1
#
_entry.id   AF-A0A9E5FHK5-F1
#
_cell.length_a   1.000
_cell.length_b   1.000
_cell.length_c   1.000
_cell.angle_alpha   90.00
_cell.angle_beta   90.00
_cell.angle_gamma   90.00
#
_symmetry.space_group_name_H-M   'P 1'
#
loop_
_entity.id
_entity.type
_entity.pdbx_description
1 polymer ?
#
loop_
_entity_poly.entity_id
_entity_poly.type
_entity_poly.pdbx_seq_one_letter_code
_entity_poly.pdbx_strand_id
1 'polypeptide(L)'
;TNTLGVAARVFTILVNDGTLPNERSGQGNIFSGLSTGRQAQNQLAFAALQPGGTIVTWGDKDSGGAGASGVPTENGYVNITQNSKAFAALRQDGSIRSWGDPTYGGTGAPTGSGYVRVYATTSAFAAMKPDGSITTWGNAANGGTINPLATGTGYTQIFTGSNAMAAMKADGSIITWGRPATGGTGAPATTGYTTITNNAYAFAALKNDGSITAWGDLIYGGANAPTNNGYIAVYSNPNGFAALNGNGTISTWGYTQSGEKEFPGGNNFVSISGNSGAYAALNTSGSIVAWGSPTKGGSNFPTGTGYTAIYSTPNAFAALKADGSITAWGSDTEGGAGAPTGTGFTKIYSNSGAFVAMKADGSLKSWGGADNGGVGKAPT
;
A
#
# COMPACT_ATOMS: atom_id res chain seq x y z
N THR A 1 -23.07 21.79 -3.28
CA THR A 1 -24.37 22.14 -2.71
C THR A 1 -25.38 21.11 -3.19
N ASN A 2 -26.37 20.74 -2.37
CA ASN A 2 -27.57 20.01 -2.82
C ASN A 2 -28.76 20.98 -2.89
N THR A 3 -29.95 20.47 -3.21
CA THR A 3 -31.19 21.19 -3.55
C THR A 3 -31.75 22.17 -2.49
N LEU A 4 -31.04 22.38 -1.37
CA LEU A 4 -31.39 23.33 -0.31
C LEU A 4 -30.38 24.48 -0.11
N GLY A 5 -29.41 24.66 -1.00
CA GLY A 5 -28.64 25.91 -1.07
C GLY A 5 -27.67 26.21 0.09
N VAL A 6 -27.35 25.24 0.96
CA VAL A 6 -26.34 25.43 2.02
C VAL A 6 -24.94 25.06 1.53
N ALA A 7 -23.98 25.98 1.70
CA ALA A 7 -22.57 25.77 1.41
C ALA A 7 -21.94 24.80 2.43
N ALA A 8 -21.50 23.63 1.97
CA ALA A 8 -20.58 22.79 2.73
C ALA A 8 -19.21 23.48 2.72
N ARG A 9 -18.90 24.19 3.81
CA ARG A 9 -17.55 24.70 4.07
C ARG A 9 -16.70 23.57 4.64
N VAL A 10 -15.49 23.47 4.10
CA VAL A 10 -14.36 22.65 4.51
C VAL A 10 -14.02 22.96 5.99
N PHE A 11 -13.96 21.98 6.89
CA PHE A 11 -13.78 22.18 8.35
C PHE A 11 -12.38 21.89 8.91
N THR A 12 -11.48 22.87 8.86
CA THR A 12 -10.61 23.29 9.97
C THR A 12 -10.62 22.56 11.32
N ILE A 13 -10.22 21.28 11.53
CA ILE A 13 -10.03 20.82 12.92
C ILE A 13 -8.66 21.29 13.41
N LEU A 14 -8.63 22.48 14.01
CA LEU A 14 -7.62 22.90 14.98
C LEU A 14 -8.17 22.53 16.37
N VAL A 15 -7.62 21.49 17.00
CA VAL A 15 -7.92 21.19 18.40
C VAL A 15 -7.02 22.08 19.25
N ASN A 16 -7.58 23.14 19.84
CA ASN A 16 -6.88 24.00 20.79
C ASN A 16 -7.56 24.08 22.17
N ASP A 17 -8.54 23.22 22.45
CA ASP A 17 -9.02 22.96 23.81
C ASP A 17 -9.61 21.54 23.94
N GLY A 18 -9.52 21.01 25.15
CA GLY A 18 -9.59 19.57 25.45
C GLY A 18 -10.98 18.95 25.55
N THR A 19 -11.97 19.35 24.75
CA THR A 19 -13.28 18.66 24.75
C THR A 19 -14.00 18.77 23.41
N LEU A 20 -14.43 17.65 22.83
CA LEU A 20 -15.48 17.63 21.80
C LEU A 20 -16.62 16.68 22.21
N PRO A 21 -17.88 17.17 22.29
CA PRO A 21 -19.06 16.36 22.49
C PRO A 21 -19.61 15.81 21.17
N ASN A 22 -20.15 14.59 21.25
CA ASN A 22 -21.08 13.93 20.33
C ASN A 22 -20.58 13.57 18.90
N GLU A 23 -20.45 12.25 18.73
CA GLU A 23 -20.43 11.41 17.52
C GLU A 23 -20.65 12.08 16.15
N ARG A 24 -19.70 11.82 15.23
CA ARG A 24 -20.02 11.54 13.82
C ARG A 24 -19.08 10.46 13.29
N SER A 25 -19.66 9.43 12.68
CA SER A 25 -18.96 8.55 11.75
C SER A 25 -18.48 9.39 10.56
N GLY A 26 -17.18 9.41 10.32
CA GLY A 26 -16.59 10.20 9.26
C GLY A 26 -15.34 9.54 8.72
N GLN A 27 -15.31 9.32 7.40
CA GLN A 27 -14.07 9.10 6.67
C GLN A 27 -13.31 10.42 6.70
N GLY A 28 -12.24 10.49 7.49
CA GLY A 28 -11.45 11.69 7.66
C GLY A 28 -10.37 11.79 6.59
N ASN A 29 -10.41 12.86 5.80
CA ASN A 29 -9.23 13.32 5.07
C ASN A 29 -9.05 14.84 5.24
N ILE A 30 -7.79 15.17 5.59
CA ILE A 30 -7.02 16.43 5.54
C ILE A 30 -7.51 17.64 6.36
N PHE A 31 -6.63 18.13 7.24
CA PHE A 31 -6.47 19.58 7.46
C PHE A 31 -5.03 20.09 7.44
N SER A 32 -4.87 21.21 6.74
CA SER A 32 -3.69 22.05 6.57
C SER A 32 -3.49 22.97 7.77
N GLY A 33 -2.23 23.12 8.20
CA GLY A 33 -1.79 24.17 9.13
C GLY A 33 -0.98 23.68 10.32
N LEU A 34 0.33 23.52 10.09
CA LEU A 34 1.41 23.66 11.10
C LEU A 34 1.22 22.94 12.46
N SER A 35 1.22 21.60 12.46
CA SER A 35 2.00 20.83 13.43
C SER A 35 2.23 19.41 12.89
N THR A 36 3.48 18.94 12.97
CA THR A 36 4.00 17.72 12.32
C THR A 36 3.57 16.44 13.06
N GLY A 37 2.27 16.15 13.09
CA GLY A 37 1.77 14.91 13.68
C GLY A 37 1.55 13.80 12.64
N ARG A 38 2.09 12.60 12.88
CA ARG A 38 1.82 11.42 12.02
C ARG A 38 0.44 10.86 12.37
N GLN A 39 -0.45 10.75 11.39
CA GLN A 39 -1.77 10.16 11.56
C GLN A 39 -1.79 8.72 11.03
N ALA A 40 -2.54 7.86 11.72
CA ALA A 40 -2.82 6.48 11.35
C ALA A 40 -4.34 6.26 11.38
N GLN A 41 -4.87 5.57 10.38
CA GLN A 41 -6.30 5.25 10.29
C GLN A 41 -6.51 3.75 10.06
N ASN A 42 -7.47 3.18 10.77
CA ASN A 42 -8.01 1.86 10.48
C ASN A 42 -9.41 1.98 9.86
N GLN A 43 -10.17 0.89 9.77
CA GLN A 43 -11.47 0.91 9.07
C GLN A 43 -12.50 1.83 9.73
N LEU A 44 -12.42 2.06 11.03
CA LEU A 44 -13.47 2.74 11.81
C LEU A 44 -12.94 3.80 12.80
N ALA A 45 -11.61 3.90 12.98
CA ALA A 45 -10.97 4.77 13.96
C ALA A 45 -9.66 5.37 13.45
N PHE A 46 -9.22 6.41 14.15
CA PHE A 46 -8.04 7.20 13.84
C PHE A 46 -7.20 7.43 15.09
N ALA A 47 -5.90 7.59 14.88
CA ALA A 47 -4.94 7.98 15.90
C ALA A 47 -3.94 8.99 15.33
N ALA A 48 -3.59 10.00 16.11
CA ALA A 48 -2.55 10.96 15.74
C ALA A 48 -1.44 10.99 16.79
N LEU A 49 -0.21 10.88 16.32
CA LEU A 49 1.00 11.15 17.09
C LEU A 49 1.26 12.65 17.10
N GLN A 50 1.23 13.29 18.26
CA GLN A 50 1.46 14.72 18.41
C GLN A 50 2.95 15.05 18.61
N PRO A 51 3.38 16.30 18.36
CA PRO A 51 4.68 16.78 18.80
C PRO A 51 4.86 16.55 20.32
N GLY A 52 5.97 15.94 20.73
CA GLY A 52 6.19 15.48 22.11
C GLY A 52 5.86 14.01 22.37
N GLY A 53 5.30 13.33 21.37
CA GLY A 53 5.11 11.88 21.38
C GLY A 53 3.92 11.42 22.22
N THR A 54 2.87 12.24 22.34
CA THR A 54 1.55 11.86 22.87
C THR A 54 0.62 11.38 21.77
N ILE A 55 -0.45 10.65 22.14
CA ILE A 55 -1.41 10.08 21.19
C ILE A 55 -2.82 10.59 21.49
N VAL A 56 -3.53 11.00 20.43
CA VAL A 56 -4.97 11.31 20.48
C VAL A 56 -5.73 10.41 19.51
N THR A 57 -6.92 9.97 19.89
CA THR A 57 -7.75 9.04 19.10
C THR A 57 -9.16 9.58 18.88
N TRP A 58 -9.77 9.20 17.75
CA TRP A 58 -11.18 9.48 17.44
C TRP A 58 -11.77 8.40 16.54
N GLY A 59 -13.10 8.39 16.41
CA GLY A 59 -13.85 7.34 15.71
C GLY A 59 -14.38 6.25 16.65
N ASP A 60 -14.66 5.07 16.10
CA ASP A 60 -15.30 3.95 16.80
C ASP A 60 -14.48 3.44 17.99
N LYS A 61 -15.09 3.38 19.18
CA LYS A 61 -14.42 2.99 20.43
C LYS A 61 -13.87 1.56 20.37
N ASP A 62 -14.58 0.64 19.72
CA ASP A 62 -14.23 -0.78 19.70
C ASP A 62 -13.08 -1.05 18.73
N SER A 63 -12.84 -0.12 17.80
CA SER A 63 -11.72 -0.12 16.87
C SER A 63 -10.55 0.78 17.34
N GLY A 64 -10.56 1.26 18.58
CA GLY A 64 -9.47 2.06 19.15
C GLY A 64 -9.63 3.58 19.01
N GLY A 65 -10.85 4.06 18.74
CA GLY A 65 -11.22 5.46 18.64
C GLY A 65 -11.39 6.16 20.00
N ALA A 66 -12.22 7.20 20.04
CA ALA A 66 -12.40 7.99 21.25
C ALA A 66 -13.06 7.15 22.37
N GLY A 67 -12.52 7.24 23.59
CA GLY A 67 -13.01 6.46 24.73
C GLY A 67 -12.64 4.98 24.72
N ALA A 68 -11.81 4.52 23.78
CA ALA A 68 -11.26 3.18 23.79
C ALA A 68 -10.42 2.92 25.06
N SER A 69 -10.54 1.73 25.64
CA SER A 69 -9.69 1.31 26.74
C SER A 69 -8.25 1.05 26.26
N GLY A 70 -7.26 1.40 27.09
CA GLY A 70 -5.86 1.08 26.81
C GLY A 70 -5.15 2.03 25.85
N VAL A 71 -5.82 3.12 25.42
CA VAL A 71 -5.14 4.22 24.70
C VAL A 71 -3.99 4.74 25.58
N PRO A 72 -2.75 4.75 25.06
CA PRO A 72 -1.61 5.18 25.88
C PRO A 72 -1.70 6.67 26.24
N THR A 73 -1.39 6.98 27.50
CA THR A 73 -1.37 8.35 28.01
C THR A 73 0.04 8.88 28.21
N GLU A 74 1.05 8.02 28.06
CA GLU A 74 2.45 8.40 28.20
C GLU A 74 2.99 9.15 26.98
N ASN A 75 4.12 9.83 27.17
CA ASN A 75 4.83 10.53 26.09
C ASN A 75 5.96 9.66 25.49
N GLY A 76 6.61 10.18 24.45
CA GLY A 76 7.80 9.56 23.85
C GLY A 76 7.49 8.46 22.82
N TYR A 77 6.25 8.40 22.32
CA TYR A 77 5.92 7.64 21.13
C TYR A 77 6.54 8.30 19.90
N VAL A 78 7.03 7.47 18.98
CA VAL A 78 7.71 7.90 17.75
C VAL A 78 7.05 7.34 16.49
N ASN A 79 6.20 6.32 16.63
CA ASN A 79 5.49 5.70 15.52
C ASN A 79 4.16 5.08 15.99
N ILE A 80 3.16 5.08 15.10
CA ILE A 80 1.89 4.36 15.26
C ILE A 80 1.73 3.48 14.02
N THR A 81 1.47 2.19 14.24
CA THR A 81 1.14 1.21 13.21
C THR A 81 -0.26 0.68 13.47
N GLN A 82 -1.02 0.44 12.41
CA GLN A 82 -2.42 0.05 12.51
C GLN A 82 -2.76 -1.12 11.59
N ASN A 83 -3.73 -1.92 12.02
CA ASN A 83 -4.41 -2.91 11.18
C ASN A 83 -5.89 -2.52 11.01
N SER A 84 -6.78 -3.44 10.60
CA SER A 84 -8.17 -3.09 10.33
C SER A 84 -8.97 -2.57 11.54
N LYS A 85 -8.62 -2.93 12.78
CA LYS A 85 -9.39 -2.55 14.00
C LYS A 85 -8.56 -2.27 15.25
N ALA A 86 -7.23 -2.25 15.14
CA ALA A 86 -6.34 -2.03 16.27
C ALA A 86 -5.14 -1.18 15.88
N PHE A 87 -4.49 -0.62 16.90
CA PHE A 87 -3.28 0.18 16.79
C PHE A 87 -2.18 -0.36 17.71
N ALA A 88 -0.94 -0.10 17.33
CA ALA A 88 0.25 -0.33 18.12
C ALA A 88 1.18 0.88 18.01
N ALA A 89 1.58 1.45 19.14
CA ALA A 89 2.50 2.58 19.20
C ALA A 89 3.87 2.16 19.75
N LEU A 90 4.91 2.59 19.05
CA LEU A 90 6.31 2.35 19.38
C LEU A 90 6.92 3.58 20.06
N ARG A 91 7.58 3.40 21.20
CA ARG A 91 8.32 4.44 21.92
C ARG A 91 9.78 4.51 21.50
N GLN A 92 10.45 5.61 21.83
CA GLN A 92 11.87 5.82 21.53
C GLN A 92 12.81 4.78 22.17
N ASP A 93 12.45 4.25 23.34
CA ASP A 93 13.17 3.15 24.00
C ASP A 93 12.89 1.77 23.36
N GLY A 94 11.98 1.73 22.39
CA GLY A 94 11.54 0.53 21.70
C GLY A 94 10.50 -0.29 22.44
N SER A 95 9.86 0.23 23.50
CA SER A 95 8.68 -0.42 24.10
C SER A 95 7.41 -0.16 23.26
N ILE A 96 6.44 -1.08 23.33
CA ILE A 96 5.23 -1.07 22.50
C ILE A 96 3.99 -1.08 23.38
N ARG A 97 2.98 -0.30 23.00
CA ARG A 97 1.62 -0.40 23.55
C ARG A 97 0.62 -0.58 22.44
N SER A 98 -0.38 -1.44 22.62
CA SER A 98 -1.48 -1.62 21.67
C SER A 98 -2.84 -1.32 22.31
N TRP A 99 -3.80 -0.92 21.47
CA TRP A 99 -5.19 -0.64 21.85
C TRP A 99 -6.14 -0.89 20.68
N GLY A 100 -7.45 -0.95 20.95
CA GLY A 100 -8.50 -1.30 19.99
C GLY A 100 -9.01 -2.73 20.18
N ASP A 101 -9.52 -3.35 19.11
CA ASP A 101 -10.15 -4.68 19.20
C ASP A 101 -9.13 -5.75 19.67
N PRO A 102 -9.37 -6.43 20.81
CA PRO A 102 -8.45 -7.42 21.34
C PRO A 102 -8.16 -8.58 20.37
N THR A 103 -9.15 -8.98 19.56
CA THR A 103 -9.01 -10.07 18.58
C THR A 103 -8.13 -9.68 17.38
N TYR A 104 -7.87 -8.38 17.21
CA TYR A 104 -6.97 -7.80 16.20
C TYR A 104 -5.62 -7.38 16.79
N GLY A 105 -5.32 -7.75 18.04
CA GLY A 105 -4.07 -7.36 18.69
C GLY A 105 -4.11 -5.97 19.34
N GLY A 106 -5.31 -5.42 19.57
CA GLY A 106 -5.52 -4.27 20.44
C GLY A 106 -5.14 -4.53 21.90
N THR A 107 -4.78 -5.77 22.24
CA THR A 107 -4.12 -6.15 23.49
C THR A 107 -2.99 -7.15 23.18
N GLY A 108 -2.15 -7.45 24.18
CA GLY A 108 -1.13 -8.50 24.05
C GLY A 108 0.15 -8.07 23.33
N ALA A 109 0.39 -6.76 23.18
CA ALA A 109 1.70 -6.26 22.75
C ALA A 109 2.83 -6.83 23.64
N PRO A 110 4.03 -7.07 23.08
CA PRO A 110 5.12 -7.69 23.83
C PRO A 110 5.57 -6.83 25.00
N THR A 111 5.91 -7.49 26.11
CA THR A 111 6.55 -6.85 27.25
C THR A 111 8.04 -6.65 26.96
N GLY A 112 8.58 -5.49 27.37
CA GLY A 112 9.99 -5.14 27.15
C GLY A 112 10.20 -3.99 26.17
N SER A 113 11.47 -3.74 25.83
CA SER A 113 11.91 -2.61 25.02
C SER A 113 12.95 -3.04 23.97
N GLY A 114 13.47 -2.08 23.20
CA GLY A 114 14.47 -2.31 22.16
C GLY A 114 13.92 -2.77 20.81
N TYR A 115 12.60 -2.79 20.60
CA TYR A 115 12.04 -2.93 19.25
C TYR A 115 12.29 -1.67 18.42
N VAL A 116 12.52 -1.83 17.13
CA VAL A 116 12.79 -0.70 16.22
C VAL A 116 11.72 -0.52 15.15
N ARG A 117 10.90 -1.54 14.91
CA ARG A 117 9.83 -1.50 13.90
C ARG A 117 8.64 -2.35 14.34
N VAL A 118 7.45 -1.91 13.93
CA VAL A 118 6.19 -2.64 14.06
C VAL A 118 5.57 -2.78 12.66
N TYR A 119 5.02 -3.96 12.40
CA TYR A 119 4.40 -4.37 11.15
C TYR A 119 3.00 -4.89 11.44
N ALA A 120 2.11 -4.85 10.45
CA ALA A 120 0.73 -5.28 10.61
C ALA A 120 0.25 -6.08 9.40
N THR A 121 -0.53 -7.15 9.66
CA THR A 121 -1.48 -7.71 8.69
C THR A 121 -2.85 -7.08 8.90
N THR A 122 -3.92 -7.60 8.31
CA THR A 122 -5.28 -7.08 8.57
C THR A 122 -5.73 -7.21 10.03
N SER A 123 -5.14 -8.13 10.82
CA SER A 123 -5.61 -8.41 12.20
C SER A 123 -4.53 -8.93 13.16
N ALA A 124 -3.27 -8.77 12.82
CA ALA A 124 -2.16 -9.11 13.69
C ALA A 124 -1.01 -8.11 13.53
N PHE A 125 -0.06 -8.18 14.46
CA PHE A 125 1.14 -7.38 14.48
C PHE A 125 2.39 -8.24 14.63
N ALA A 126 3.51 -7.71 14.12
CA ALA A 126 4.85 -8.22 14.39
C ALA A 126 5.78 -7.06 14.73
N ALA A 127 6.67 -7.24 15.69
CA ALA A 127 7.70 -6.27 16.06
C ALA A 127 9.09 -6.89 15.92
N MET A 128 10.04 -6.08 15.44
CA MET A 128 11.41 -6.50 15.17
C MET A 128 12.42 -5.68 15.99
N LYS A 129 13.43 -6.34 16.55
CA LYS A 129 14.58 -5.72 17.22
C LYS A 129 15.78 -5.55 16.27
N PRO A 130 16.82 -4.77 16.63
CA PRO A 130 18.01 -4.57 15.79
C PRO A 130 18.77 -5.85 15.43
N ASP A 131 18.74 -6.84 16.32
CA ASP A 131 19.35 -8.16 16.07
C ASP A 131 18.51 -9.03 15.11
N GLY A 132 17.37 -8.53 14.64
CA GLY A 132 16.45 -9.24 13.74
C GLY A 132 15.53 -10.22 14.44
N SER A 133 15.50 -10.28 15.78
CA SER A 133 14.48 -11.08 16.49
C SER A 133 13.09 -10.50 16.29
N ILE A 134 12.09 -11.39 16.18
CA ILE A 134 10.70 -11.05 15.86
C ILE A 134 9.77 -11.53 16.98
N THR A 135 8.83 -10.68 17.38
CA THR A 135 7.73 -11.05 18.29
C THR A 135 6.40 -10.69 17.65
N THR A 136 5.40 -11.56 17.77
CA THR A 136 4.08 -11.38 17.13
C THR A 136 2.95 -11.39 18.16
N TRP A 137 1.85 -10.71 17.85
CA TRP A 137 0.62 -10.75 18.65
C TRP A 137 -0.62 -10.42 17.81
N GLY A 138 -1.81 -10.67 18.37
CA GLY A 138 -3.10 -10.51 17.68
C GLY A 138 -3.64 -11.83 17.14
N ASN A 139 -4.40 -11.79 16.05
CA ASN A 139 -5.07 -12.98 15.52
C ASN A 139 -4.05 -14.03 15.04
N ALA A 140 -4.01 -15.18 15.72
CA ALA A 140 -3.04 -16.25 15.46
C ALA A 140 -3.06 -16.73 13.99
N ALA A 141 -4.25 -16.90 13.40
CA ALA A 141 -4.39 -17.37 12.02
C ALA A 141 -3.90 -16.36 10.99
N ASN A 142 -3.85 -15.06 11.33
CA ASN A 142 -3.45 -13.98 10.43
C ASN A 142 -2.07 -13.40 10.75
N GLY A 143 -1.22 -14.15 11.45
CA GLY A 143 0.17 -13.78 11.73
C GLY A 143 0.46 -13.35 13.16
N GLY A 144 -0.51 -13.46 14.08
CA GLY A 144 -0.34 -13.13 15.49
C GLY A 144 0.49 -14.14 16.28
N THR A 145 0.74 -15.31 15.70
CA THR A 145 1.62 -16.34 16.27
C THR A 145 2.65 -16.75 15.22
N ILE A 146 3.91 -16.80 15.64
CA ILE A 146 5.03 -17.34 14.87
C ILE A 146 5.52 -18.62 15.52
N ASN A 147 5.93 -19.61 14.72
CA ASN A 147 6.48 -20.85 15.23
C ASN A 147 7.83 -20.56 15.93
N PRO A 148 8.01 -20.92 17.22
CA PRO A 148 9.28 -20.69 17.93
C PRO A 148 10.50 -21.39 17.30
N LEU A 149 10.29 -22.47 16.55
CA LEU A 149 11.38 -23.11 15.80
C LEU A 149 11.83 -22.28 14.58
N ALA A 150 11.01 -21.32 14.15
CA ALA A 150 11.33 -20.32 13.13
C ALA A 150 11.80 -18.97 13.74
N THR A 151 11.69 -18.79 15.07
CA THR A 151 12.15 -17.56 15.74
C THR A 151 13.66 -17.60 15.93
N GLY A 152 14.38 -17.10 14.92
CA GLY A 152 15.80 -16.81 14.98
C GLY A 152 16.08 -15.30 15.02
N THR A 153 17.37 -14.97 15.04
CA THR A 153 17.89 -13.60 14.82
C THR A 153 18.38 -13.46 13.36
N GLY A 154 18.78 -12.24 12.99
CA GLY A 154 19.42 -11.93 11.70
C GLY A 154 18.45 -11.60 10.57
N TYR A 155 17.14 -11.53 10.84
CA TYR A 155 16.19 -10.99 9.86
C TYR A 155 16.36 -9.49 9.71
N THR A 156 16.40 -9.01 8.47
CA THR A 156 16.63 -7.60 8.14
C THR A 156 15.35 -6.89 7.72
N GLN A 157 14.35 -7.64 7.27
CA GLN A 157 13.08 -7.11 6.76
C GLN A 157 11.92 -8.07 6.97
N ILE A 158 10.73 -7.52 7.25
CA ILE A 158 9.44 -8.20 7.21
C ILE A 158 8.62 -7.62 6.05
N PHE A 159 7.96 -8.51 5.31
CA PHE A 159 7.04 -8.23 4.23
C PHE A 159 5.64 -8.66 4.65
N THR A 160 4.67 -7.76 4.55
CA THR A 160 3.31 -7.95 5.06
C THR A 160 2.31 -8.13 3.92
N GLY A 161 1.69 -9.30 3.85
CA GLY A 161 0.47 -9.54 3.08
C GLY A 161 -0.79 -9.30 3.92
N SER A 162 -1.95 -9.56 3.32
CA SER A 162 -3.24 -9.36 4.00
C SER A 162 -3.37 -10.21 5.27
N ASN A 163 -3.01 -11.49 5.21
CA ASN A 163 -3.17 -12.43 6.33
C ASN A 163 -1.91 -13.26 6.64
N ALA A 164 -0.80 -12.95 5.96
CA ALA A 164 0.47 -13.67 6.11
C ALA A 164 1.63 -12.67 6.09
N MET A 165 2.76 -13.08 6.66
CA MET A 165 3.99 -12.29 6.67
C MET A 165 5.17 -13.19 6.26
N ALA A 166 6.17 -12.59 5.62
CA ALA A 166 7.45 -13.21 5.36
C ALA A 166 8.58 -12.38 5.97
N ALA A 167 9.63 -13.02 6.49
CA ALA A 167 10.83 -12.35 6.95
C ALA A 167 12.06 -12.87 6.21
N MET A 168 12.98 -11.97 5.86
CA MET A 168 14.17 -12.27 5.08
C MET A 168 15.43 -11.89 5.85
N LYS A 169 16.47 -12.74 5.77
CA LYS A 169 17.81 -12.45 6.30
C LYS A 169 18.73 -11.85 5.23
N ALA A 170 19.91 -11.40 5.64
CA ALA A 170 20.92 -10.84 4.73
C ALA A 170 21.45 -11.83 3.67
N ASP A 171 21.45 -13.12 3.97
CA ASP A 171 21.80 -14.18 3.00
C ASP A 171 20.66 -14.51 2.03
N GLY A 172 19.51 -13.85 2.18
CA GLY A 172 18.32 -14.10 1.39
C GLY A 172 17.52 -15.33 1.80
N SER A 173 17.79 -15.95 2.95
CA SER A 173 16.90 -16.98 3.51
C SER A 173 15.57 -16.37 3.98
N ILE A 174 14.47 -17.10 3.78
CA ILE A 174 13.11 -16.63 4.02
C ILE A 174 12.39 -17.56 5.00
N ILE A 175 11.67 -16.97 5.95
CA ILE A 175 10.60 -17.67 6.68
C ILE A 175 9.25 -17.01 6.39
N THR A 176 8.17 -17.74 6.62
CA THR A 176 6.81 -17.23 6.53
C THR A 176 5.94 -17.74 7.68
N TRP A 177 4.92 -16.96 8.05
CA TRP A 177 3.91 -17.34 9.04
C TRP A 177 2.58 -16.63 8.78
N GLY A 178 1.53 -17.07 9.49
CA GLY A 178 0.16 -16.61 9.32
C GLY A 178 -0.66 -17.59 8.47
N ARG A 179 -1.62 -17.08 7.69
CA ARG A 179 -2.62 -17.91 7.03
C ARG A 179 -1.99 -18.73 5.90
N PRO A 180 -2.02 -20.09 5.94
CA PRO A 180 -1.39 -20.93 4.92
C PRO A 180 -1.89 -20.64 3.50
N ALA A 181 -3.20 -20.45 3.35
CA ALA A 181 -3.86 -20.17 2.08
C ALA A 181 -3.39 -18.85 1.42
N THR A 182 -2.78 -17.93 2.16
CA THR A 182 -2.27 -16.66 1.61
C THR A 182 -0.74 -16.57 1.67
N GLY A 183 -0.05 -17.71 1.72
CA GLY A 183 1.42 -17.75 1.74
C GLY A 183 2.05 -17.71 3.13
N GLY A 184 1.27 -17.92 4.20
CA GLY A 184 1.78 -18.09 5.57
C GLY A 184 2.56 -19.40 5.80
N THR A 185 2.67 -20.24 4.77
CA THR A 185 3.48 -21.46 4.70
C THR A 185 4.10 -21.58 3.31
N GLY A 186 5.12 -22.45 3.16
CA GLY A 186 5.70 -22.76 1.85
C GLY A 186 6.75 -21.76 1.36
N ALA A 187 7.42 -21.04 2.27
CA ALA A 187 8.57 -20.22 1.91
C ALA A 187 9.64 -21.07 1.19
N PRO A 188 10.37 -20.50 0.22
CA PRO A 188 11.43 -21.22 -0.48
C PRO A 188 12.53 -21.71 0.48
N ALA A 189 13.00 -22.94 0.29
CA ALA A 189 14.09 -23.51 1.10
C ALA A 189 15.49 -23.02 0.69
N THR A 190 15.60 -22.33 -0.45
CA THR A 190 16.89 -21.81 -0.95
C THR A 190 17.17 -20.39 -0.43
N THR A 191 18.42 -19.94 -0.58
CA THR A 191 18.87 -18.61 -0.19
C THR A 191 19.20 -17.75 -1.42
N GLY A 192 19.70 -16.52 -1.20
CA GLY A 192 20.14 -15.61 -2.25
C GLY A 192 19.04 -14.71 -2.83
N TYR A 193 17.84 -14.71 -2.22
CA TYR A 193 16.80 -13.75 -2.56
C TYR A 193 17.17 -12.35 -2.05
N THR A 194 16.82 -11.34 -2.82
CA THR A 194 17.15 -9.94 -2.52
C THR A 194 15.93 -9.05 -2.40
N THR A 195 14.77 -9.48 -2.90
CA THR A 195 13.51 -8.75 -2.78
C THR A 195 12.34 -9.73 -2.72
N ILE A 196 11.31 -9.39 -1.94
CA ILE A 196 10.02 -10.08 -1.93
C ILE A 196 8.95 -9.07 -2.32
N THR A 197 8.11 -9.44 -3.28
CA THR A 197 6.89 -8.71 -3.67
C THR A 197 5.69 -9.56 -3.31
N ASN A 198 4.64 -8.95 -2.77
CA ASN A 198 3.41 -9.67 -2.42
C ASN A 198 2.18 -9.05 -3.07
N ASN A 199 1.14 -9.88 -3.19
CA ASN A 199 -0.22 -9.43 -3.44
C ASN A 199 -1.11 -9.79 -2.24
N ALA A 200 -2.44 -9.84 -2.42
CA ALA A 200 -3.36 -10.14 -1.33
C ALA A 200 -3.30 -11.60 -0.84
N TYR A 201 -2.79 -12.52 -1.67
CA TYR A 201 -2.90 -13.98 -1.51
C TYR A 201 -1.58 -14.75 -1.70
N ALA A 202 -0.54 -14.12 -2.24
CA ALA A 202 0.70 -14.79 -2.60
C ALA A 202 1.92 -13.85 -2.49
N PHE A 203 3.10 -14.47 -2.54
CA PHE A 203 4.41 -13.81 -2.52
C PHE A 203 5.26 -14.31 -3.68
N ALA A 204 6.17 -13.45 -4.14
CA ALA A 204 7.17 -13.74 -5.14
C ALA A 204 8.53 -13.17 -4.69
N ALA A 205 9.55 -14.01 -4.59
CA ALA A 205 10.90 -13.63 -4.23
C ALA A 205 11.82 -13.65 -5.45
N LEU A 206 12.62 -12.61 -5.59
CA LEU A 206 13.57 -12.38 -6.69
C LEU A 206 15.01 -12.53 -6.19
N LYS A 207 15.86 -13.23 -6.95
CA LYS A 207 17.31 -13.34 -6.72
C LYS A 207 18.10 -12.37 -7.60
N ASN A 208 19.38 -12.18 -7.28
CA ASN A 208 20.30 -11.35 -8.09
C ASN A 208 20.57 -11.87 -9.50
N ASP A 209 20.48 -13.19 -9.72
CA ASP A 209 20.55 -13.78 -11.07
C ASP A 209 19.25 -13.56 -11.88
N GLY A 210 18.24 -12.97 -11.23
CA GLY A 210 16.94 -12.70 -11.80
C GLY A 210 16.02 -13.90 -11.85
N SER A 211 16.29 -14.99 -11.12
CA SER A 211 15.33 -16.08 -10.92
C SER A 211 14.24 -15.70 -9.92
N ILE A 212 13.02 -16.20 -10.12
CA ILE A 212 11.86 -15.92 -9.27
C ILE A 212 11.32 -17.20 -8.67
N THR A 213 10.91 -17.14 -7.39
CA THR A 213 10.14 -18.21 -6.75
C THR A 213 8.90 -17.62 -6.10
N ALA A 214 7.75 -18.22 -6.35
CA ALA A 214 6.49 -17.80 -5.75
C ALA A 214 5.90 -18.87 -4.83
N TRP A 215 5.11 -18.43 -3.85
CA TRP A 215 4.37 -19.29 -2.92
C TRP A 215 3.09 -18.59 -2.43
N GLY A 216 2.16 -19.38 -1.89
CA GLY A 216 0.85 -18.92 -1.43
C GLY A 216 -0.27 -19.54 -2.25
N ASP A 217 -1.36 -18.78 -2.46
CA ASP A 217 -2.51 -19.31 -3.19
C ASP A 217 -2.14 -19.61 -4.66
N LEU A 218 -2.39 -20.85 -5.08
CA LEU A 218 -2.03 -21.33 -6.42
C LEU A 218 -2.71 -20.53 -7.54
N ILE A 219 -3.93 -20.06 -7.31
CA ILE A 219 -4.76 -19.35 -8.27
C ILE A 219 -4.36 -17.87 -8.34
N TYR A 220 -3.82 -17.29 -7.26
CA TYR A 220 -3.46 -15.87 -7.21
C TYR A 220 -1.95 -15.61 -7.28
N GLY A 221 -1.19 -16.55 -7.86
CA GLY A 221 0.21 -16.34 -8.22
C GLY A 221 1.21 -16.97 -7.27
N GLY A 222 0.75 -17.80 -6.33
CA GLY A 222 1.59 -18.64 -5.48
C GLY A 222 2.19 -19.85 -6.20
N ALA A 223 1.92 -20.01 -7.50
CA ALA A 223 2.54 -20.99 -8.38
C ALA A 223 2.78 -20.38 -9.77
N ASN A 224 3.51 -21.12 -10.63
CA ASN A 224 3.75 -20.77 -12.03
C ASN A 224 4.51 -19.44 -12.24
N ALA A 225 5.36 -19.06 -11.28
CA ALA A 225 6.38 -18.03 -11.54
C ALA A 225 7.25 -18.43 -12.75
N PRO A 226 7.73 -17.46 -13.53
CA PRO A 226 8.55 -17.74 -14.71
C PRO A 226 9.85 -18.48 -14.34
N THR A 227 10.27 -19.41 -15.20
CA THR A 227 11.43 -20.29 -14.95
C THR A 227 12.73 -19.76 -15.53
N ASN A 228 12.68 -18.74 -16.38
CA ASN A 228 13.85 -18.05 -16.92
C ASN A 228 14.44 -17.06 -15.91
N ASN A 229 15.69 -16.67 -16.16
CA ASN A 229 16.46 -15.75 -15.34
C ASN A 229 16.51 -14.34 -15.97
N GLY A 230 17.22 -13.42 -15.31
CA GLY A 230 17.42 -12.05 -15.78
C GLY A 230 16.27 -11.09 -15.48
N TYR A 231 15.31 -11.48 -14.65
CA TYR A 231 14.34 -10.53 -14.11
C TYR A 231 15.01 -9.51 -13.19
N ILE A 232 14.61 -8.25 -13.33
CA ILE A 232 15.16 -7.13 -12.56
C ILE A 232 14.15 -6.54 -11.59
N ALA A 233 12.85 -6.83 -11.78
CA ALA A 233 11.79 -6.36 -10.91
C ALA A 233 10.55 -7.26 -11.00
N VAL A 234 9.80 -7.35 -9.90
CA VAL A 234 8.48 -7.96 -9.83
C VAL A 234 7.49 -6.90 -9.35
N TYR A 235 6.34 -6.85 -9.99
CA TYR A 235 5.23 -5.95 -9.73
C TYR A 235 3.99 -6.79 -9.41
N SER A 236 3.08 -6.23 -8.61
CA SER A 236 1.84 -6.90 -8.25
C SER A 236 0.62 -6.00 -8.40
N ASN A 237 -0.51 -6.65 -8.61
CA ASN A 237 -1.84 -6.16 -8.30
C ASN A 237 -2.44 -7.09 -7.22
N PRO A 238 -3.67 -6.87 -6.71
CA PRO A 238 -4.24 -7.74 -5.68
C PRO A 238 -4.31 -9.23 -6.04
N ASN A 239 -4.26 -9.59 -7.33
CA ASN A 239 -4.63 -10.91 -7.83
C ASN A 239 -3.54 -11.65 -8.62
N GLY A 240 -2.40 -11.03 -8.90
CA GLY A 240 -1.34 -11.64 -9.70
C GLY A 240 -0.06 -10.82 -9.72
N PHE A 241 0.87 -11.19 -10.58
CA PHE A 241 2.19 -10.59 -10.71
C PHE A 241 2.58 -10.34 -12.17
N ALA A 242 3.46 -9.37 -12.36
CA ALA A 242 4.18 -9.12 -13.60
C ALA A 242 5.67 -8.91 -13.29
N ALA A 243 6.57 -9.59 -14.01
CA ALA A 243 8.01 -9.44 -13.85
C ALA A 243 8.63 -8.82 -15.10
N LEU A 244 9.48 -7.81 -14.89
CA LEU A 244 10.25 -7.15 -15.94
C LEU A 244 11.62 -7.79 -16.05
N ASN A 245 11.95 -8.28 -17.23
CA ASN A 245 13.27 -8.82 -17.55
C ASN A 245 14.22 -7.70 -18.00
N GLY A 246 15.51 -7.82 -17.68
CA GLY A 246 16.54 -6.86 -18.07
C GLY A 246 16.71 -6.71 -19.59
N ASN A 247 16.24 -7.67 -20.38
CA ASN A 247 16.15 -7.56 -21.84
C ASN A 247 14.91 -6.78 -22.34
N GLY A 248 14.10 -6.22 -21.45
CA GLY A 248 12.90 -5.45 -21.76
C GLY A 248 11.66 -6.28 -22.12
N THR A 249 11.64 -7.58 -21.81
CA THR A 249 10.44 -8.43 -21.91
C THR A 249 9.70 -8.54 -20.58
N ILE A 250 8.42 -8.97 -20.62
CA ILE A 250 7.57 -9.10 -19.45
C ILE A 250 7.01 -10.52 -19.36
N SER A 251 6.87 -11.04 -18.15
CA SER A 251 6.14 -12.29 -17.88
C SER A 251 5.16 -12.08 -16.75
N THR A 252 3.99 -12.73 -16.84
CA THR A 252 2.86 -12.53 -15.93
C THR A 252 2.32 -13.87 -15.43
N TRP A 253 1.90 -13.95 -14.17
CA TRP A 253 1.30 -15.15 -13.57
C TRP A 253 0.34 -14.82 -12.40
N GLY A 254 -0.62 -15.72 -12.10
CA GLY A 254 -1.63 -15.54 -11.05
C GLY A 254 -3.09 -15.86 -11.44
N TYR A 255 -4.04 -14.96 -11.09
CA TYR A 255 -5.44 -15.08 -11.47
C TYR A 255 -5.72 -14.62 -12.91
N THR A 256 -6.29 -15.53 -13.70
CA THR A 256 -6.50 -15.37 -15.15
C THR A 256 -7.28 -14.12 -15.60
N GLN A 257 -8.21 -13.57 -14.80
CA GLN A 257 -8.92 -12.31 -15.15
C GLN A 257 -8.14 -11.03 -14.79
N SER A 258 -6.97 -11.17 -14.16
CA SER A 258 -6.14 -10.04 -13.68
C SER A 258 -4.96 -9.73 -14.59
N GLY A 259 -4.98 -10.26 -15.83
CA GLY A 259 -4.11 -9.84 -16.93
C GLY A 259 -3.18 -10.90 -17.52
N GLU A 260 -3.08 -12.09 -16.94
CA GLU A 260 -2.06 -13.05 -17.37
C GLU A 260 -2.23 -13.61 -18.77
N LYS A 261 -3.48 -13.88 -19.16
CA LYS A 261 -3.77 -14.38 -20.51
C LYS A 261 -3.82 -13.25 -21.54
N GLU A 262 -3.75 -12.02 -21.06
CA GLU A 262 -4.02 -10.82 -21.84
C GLU A 262 -2.77 -9.97 -22.09
N PHE A 263 -1.59 -10.35 -21.56
CA PHE A 263 -0.37 -9.62 -21.92
C PHE A 263 -0.15 -9.79 -23.44
N PRO A 264 -0.27 -8.72 -24.24
CA PRO A 264 -0.38 -8.84 -25.69
C PRO A 264 0.99 -8.98 -26.37
N GLY A 265 2.06 -9.16 -25.59
CA GLY A 265 3.44 -9.16 -26.07
C GLY A 265 4.02 -7.77 -26.24
N GLY A 266 5.25 -7.74 -26.74
CA GLY A 266 6.05 -6.52 -26.88
C GLY A 266 7.44 -6.69 -26.29
N ASN A 267 8.26 -5.65 -26.41
CA ASN A 267 9.64 -5.63 -25.91
C ASN A 267 10.08 -4.21 -25.56
N ASN A 268 11.35 -4.09 -25.13
CA ASN A 268 11.96 -2.82 -24.75
C ASN A 268 11.22 -2.11 -23.61
N PHE A 269 10.50 -2.84 -22.77
CA PHE A 269 9.85 -2.28 -21.59
C PHE A 269 10.89 -1.85 -20.55
N VAL A 270 10.62 -0.73 -19.89
CA VAL A 270 11.50 -0.16 -18.86
C VAL A 270 10.81 0.00 -17.51
N SER A 271 9.47 -0.01 -17.49
CA SER A 271 8.70 0.05 -16.25
C SER A 271 7.31 -0.56 -16.41
N ILE A 272 6.73 -1.01 -15.30
CA ILE A 272 5.36 -1.51 -15.20
C ILE A 272 4.67 -0.76 -14.07
N SER A 273 3.42 -0.36 -14.29
CA SER A 273 2.52 0.22 -13.30
C SER A 273 1.29 -0.67 -13.15
N GLY A 274 0.92 -1.00 -11.91
CA GLY A 274 -0.26 -1.78 -11.59
C GLY A 274 -1.38 -0.93 -10.97
N ASN A 275 -2.62 -1.39 -11.13
CA ASN A 275 -3.75 -0.95 -10.33
C ASN A 275 -4.50 -2.17 -9.76
N SER A 276 -5.74 -2.04 -9.28
CA SER A 276 -6.46 -3.14 -8.62
C SER A 276 -6.85 -4.32 -9.55
N GLY A 277 -6.69 -4.20 -10.87
CA GLY A 277 -7.00 -5.31 -11.78
C GLY A 277 -6.42 -5.20 -13.19
N ALA A 278 -5.53 -4.25 -13.44
CA ALA A 278 -4.84 -4.08 -14.72
C ALA A 278 -3.38 -3.65 -14.49
N TYR A 279 -2.59 -3.79 -15.55
CA TYR A 279 -1.22 -3.33 -15.64
C TYR A 279 -1.03 -2.48 -16.89
N ALA A 280 -0.07 -1.57 -16.84
CA ALA A 280 0.40 -0.80 -17.98
C ALA A 280 1.94 -0.74 -17.96
N ALA A 281 2.58 -1.06 -19.08
CA ALA A 281 4.02 -1.02 -19.23
C ALA A 281 4.43 0.09 -20.21
N LEU A 282 5.51 0.78 -19.85
CA LEU A 282 6.14 1.81 -20.66
C LEU A 282 7.41 1.23 -21.30
N ASN A 283 7.59 1.45 -22.60
CA ASN A 283 8.81 1.06 -23.31
C ASN A 283 9.78 2.23 -23.53
N THR A 284 10.98 1.92 -24.05
CA THR A 284 12.05 2.92 -24.29
C THR A 284 11.67 4.01 -25.29
N SER A 285 10.72 3.77 -26.21
CA SER A 285 10.21 4.81 -27.11
C SER A 285 9.11 5.67 -26.49
N GLY A 286 8.71 5.36 -25.26
CA GLY A 286 7.60 5.99 -24.58
C GLY A 286 6.23 5.56 -25.11
N SER A 287 6.12 4.38 -25.72
CA SER A 287 4.84 3.72 -26.03
C SER A 287 4.35 2.92 -24.83
N ILE A 288 3.04 2.76 -24.74
CA ILE A 288 2.37 2.06 -23.65
C ILE A 288 1.69 0.80 -24.17
N VAL A 289 1.78 -0.28 -23.39
CA VAL A 289 0.96 -1.48 -23.54
C VAL A 289 0.27 -1.73 -22.21
N ALA A 290 -1.06 -1.87 -22.22
CA ALA A 290 -1.82 -2.24 -21.03
C ALA A 290 -2.57 -3.55 -21.23
N TRP A 291 -2.83 -4.23 -20.12
CA TRP A 291 -3.51 -5.52 -20.09
C TRP A 291 -4.21 -5.77 -18.76
N GLY A 292 -5.10 -6.76 -18.71
CA GLY A 292 -5.98 -7.02 -17.56
C GLY A 292 -7.39 -6.52 -17.76
N SER A 293 -8.06 -6.15 -16.68
CA SER A 293 -9.49 -5.79 -16.72
C SER A 293 -9.75 -4.59 -17.66
N PRO A 294 -10.57 -4.74 -18.71
CA PRO A 294 -10.89 -3.65 -19.64
C PRO A 294 -11.47 -2.42 -18.95
N THR A 295 -12.35 -2.63 -17.96
CA THR A 295 -12.99 -1.55 -17.20
C THR A 295 -12.04 -0.82 -16.23
N LYS A 296 -10.83 -1.36 -16.02
CA LYS A 296 -9.79 -0.78 -15.17
C LYS A 296 -8.57 -0.30 -15.98
N GLY A 297 -8.71 -0.14 -17.29
CA GLY A 297 -7.65 0.35 -18.17
C GLY A 297 -6.72 -0.74 -18.71
N GLY A 298 -7.12 -2.01 -18.63
CA GLY A 298 -6.47 -3.12 -19.35
C GLY A 298 -6.73 -3.11 -20.86
N SER A 299 -7.59 -2.22 -21.35
CA SER A 299 -7.83 -1.95 -22.76
C SER A 299 -7.95 -0.43 -23.00
N ASN A 300 -8.09 -0.02 -24.27
CA ASN A 300 -8.23 1.38 -24.69
C ASN A 300 -7.10 2.29 -24.17
N PHE A 301 -5.92 1.73 -23.95
CA PHE A 301 -4.72 2.49 -23.60
C PHE A 301 -4.27 3.35 -24.78
N PRO A 302 -3.61 4.48 -24.53
CA PRO A 302 -3.25 5.43 -25.58
C PRO A 302 -2.28 4.82 -26.58
N THR A 303 -2.54 5.10 -27.86
CA THR A 303 -1.59 4.86 -28.94
C THR A 303 -0.60 6.03 -29.06
N GLY A 304 0.60 5.77 -29.58
CA GLY A 304 1.65 6.76 -29.75
C GLY A 304 2.83 6.62 -28.79
N THR A 305 3.78 7.54 -28.90
CA THR A 305 5.08 7.51 -28.22
C THR A 305 5.32 8.78 -27.40
N GLY A 306 6.46 8.82 -26.68
CA GLY A 306 6.91 10.00 -25.94
C GLY A 306 6.34 10.14 -24.52
N TYR A 307 5.60 9.14 -24.02
CA TYR A 307 5.28 9.06 -22.59
C TYR A 307 6.54 8.76 -21.78
N THR A 308 6.64 9.36 -20.61
CA THR A 308 7.81 9.24 -19.71
C THR A 308 7.44 8.64 -18.36
N ALA A 309 6.16 8.63 -17.98
CA ALA A 309 5.69 8.07 -16.73
C ALA A 309 4.22 7.63 -16.84
N ILE A 310 3.87 6.61 -16.06
CA ILE A 310 2.50 6.11 -15.86
C ILE A 310 2.18 6.20 -14.37
N TYR A 311 0.95 6.61 -14.06
CA TYR A 311 0.40 6.75 -12.72
C TYR A 311 -0.93 6.02 -12.66
N SER A 312 -1.33 5.55 -11.48
CA SER A 312 -2.58 4.80 -11.29
C SER A 312 -3.40 5.29 -10.11
N THR A 313 -4.73 5.26 -10.28
CA THR A 313 -5.71 5.12 -9.19
C THR A 313 -6.07 3.63 -9.08
N PRO A 314 -6.93 3.20 -8.14
CA PRO A 314 -7.34 1.80 -8.05
C PRO A 314 -7.93 1.23 -9.35
N ASN A 315 -8.65 2.02 -10.16
CA ASN A 315 -9.30 1.54 -11.39
C ASN A 315 -8.99 2.35 -12.67
N ALA A 316 -8.00 3.25 -12.66
CA ALA A 316 -7.62 3.99 -13.86
C ALA A 316 -6.11 4.28 -13.93
N PHE A 317 -5.67 4.74 -15.10
CA PHE A 317 -4.30 5.16 -15.36
C PHE A 317 -4.25 6.57 -15.95
N ALA A 318 -3.12 7.24 -15.74
CA ALA A 318 -2.73 8.47 -16.40
C ALA A 318 -1.27 8.40 -16.82
N ALA A 319 -0.95 8.83 -18.04
CA ALA A 319 0.40 8.88 -18.57
C ALA A 319 0.81 10.32 -18.87
N LEU A 320 2.05 10.65 -18.52
CA LEU A 320 2.66 11.97 -18.70
C LEU A 320 3.70 11.90 -19.82
N LYS A 321 3.71 12.89 -20.72
CA LYS A 321 4.76 13.08 -21.73
C LYS A 321 5.82 14.08 -21.28
N ALA A 322 6.95 14.12 -21.99
CA ALA A 322 8.05 15.05 -21.73
C ALA A 322 7.67 16.53 -21.89
N ASP A 323 6.73 16.84 -22.80
CA ASP A 323 6.17 18.19 -22.93
C ASP A 323 5.16 18.54 -21.81
N GLY A 324 4.87 17.57 -20.93
CA GLY A 324 3.93 17.71 -19.84
C GLY A 324 2.47 17.51 -20.23
N SER A 325 2.15 17.03 -21.45
CA SER A 325 0.79 16.62 -21.79
C SER A 325 0.40 15.30 -21.12
N ILE A 326 -0.90 15.13 -20.84
CA ILE A 326 -1.43 14.01 -20.05
C ILE A 326 -2.53 13.29 -20.82
N THR A 327 -2.47 11.95 -20.82
CA THR A 327 -3.56 11.10 -21.31
C THR A 327 -4.02 10.19 -20.18
N ALA A 328 -5.33 10.06 -19.96
CA ALA A 328 -5.91 9.13 -19.00
C ALA A 328 -6.78 8.08 -19.70
N TRP A 329 -6.87 6.89 -19.10
CA TRP A 329 -7.73 5.79 -19.55
C TRP A 329 -8.11 4.86 -18.38
N GLY A 330 -9.15 4.04 -18.57
CA GLY A 330 -9.70 3.15 -17.55
C GLY A 330 -11.05 3.63 -17.04
N SER A 331 -11.34 3.46 -15.75
CA SER A 331 -12.64 3.84 -15.18
C SER A 331 -12.86 5.36 -15.19
N ASP A 332 -13.86 5.83 -15.91
CA ASP A 332 -14.22 7.26 -16.01
C ASP A 332 -14.47 7.90 -14.63
N THR A 333 -15.10 7.16 -13.71
CA THR A 333 -15.44 7.65 -12.37
C THR A 333 -14.23 7.74 -11.44
N GLU A 334 -13.10 7.13 -11.81
CA GLU A 334 -11.85 7.11 -11.03
C GLU A 334 -10.67 7.77 -11.75
N GLY A 335 -10.97 8.68 -12.68
CA GLY A 335 -9.96 9.49 -13.35
C GLY A 335 -9.41 8.89 -14.65
N GLY A 336 -10.09 7.86 -15.19
CA GLY A 336 -9.81 7.31 -16.52
C GLY A 336 -10.23 8.22 -17.67
N ALA A 337 -10.96 9.31 -17.38
CA ALA A 337 -11.33 10.33 -18.34
C ALA A 337 -11.18 11.74 -17.73
N GLY A 338 -11.16 12.76 -18.59
CA GLY A 338 -11.16 14.17 -18.17
C GLY A 338 -9.81 14.70 -17.68
N ALA A 339 -8.70 14.09 -18.10
CA ALA A 339 -7.36 14.63 -17.86
C ALA A 339 -7.24 16.08 -18.39
N PRO A 340 -6.49 16.97 -17.71
CA PRO A 340 -6.37 18.36 -18.11
C PRO A 340 -5.68 18.49 -19.47
N THR A 341 -6.19 19.40 -20.29
CA THR A 341 -5.58 19.74 -21.58
C THR A 341 -4.38 20.68 -21.42
N GLY A 342 -3.46 20.65 -22.38
CA GLY A 342 -2.28 21.50 -22.43
C GLY A 342 -0.99 20.79 -22.03
N THR A 343 0.06 21.60 -21.85
CA THR A 343 1.45 21.16 -21.60
C THR A 343 2.01 21.79 -20.31
N GLY A 344 3.22 21.36 -19.93
CA GLY A 344 3.97 21.92 -18.80
C GLY A 344 3.64 21.31 -17.44
N PHE A 345 2.83 20.24 -17.37
CA PHE A 345 2.72 19.45 -16.15
C PHE A 345 4.00 18.65 -15.94
N THR A 346 4.45 18.56 -14.69
CA THR A 346 5.72 17.94 -14.32
C THR A 346 5.54 16.71 -13.46
N LYS A 347 4.40 16.62 -12.75
CA LYS A 347 4.07 15.52 -11.82
C LYS A 347 2.58 15.25 -11.81
N ILE A 348 2.23 13.99 -11.56
CA ILE A 348 0.87 13.55 -11.28
C ILE A 348 0.87 12.84 -9.92
N TYR A 349 -0.15 13.10 -9.13
CA TYR A 349 -0.42 12.42 -7.86
C TYR A 349 -1.81 11.78 -7.93
N SER A 350 -2.02 10.70 -7.19
CA SER A 350 -3.30 9.97 -7.18
C SER A 350 -3.77 9.66 -5.77
N ASN A 351 -5.07 9.38 -5.65
CA ASN A 351 -5.71 8.82 -4.46
C ASN A 351 -6.67 7.69 -4.86
N SER A 352 -7.64 7.35 -4.00
CA SER A 352 -8.60 6.26 -4.21
C SER A 352 -9.50 6.41 -5.44
N GLY A 353 -9.60 7.57 -6.08
CA GLY A 353 -10.43 7.72 -7.27
C GLY A 353 -10.24 9.02 -8.05
N ALA A 354 -9.16 9.75 -7.81
CA ALA A 354 -8.85 10.99 -8.50
C ALA A 354 -7.34 11.17 -8.69
N PHE A 355 -7.00 12.05 -9.61
CA PHE A 355 -5.65 12.50 -9.86
C PHE A 355 -5.55 14.02 -9.70
N VAL A 356 -4.35 14.50 -9.40
CA VAL A 356 -3.97 15.91 -9.51
C VAL A 356 -2.63 16.03 -10.22
N ALA A 357 -2.57 16.91 -11.21
CA ALA A 357 -1.36 17.26 -11.95
C ALA A 357 -0.84 18.62 -11.49
N MET A 358 0.49 18.74 -11.42
CA MET A 358 1.18 19.94 -10.96
C MET A 358 2.16 20.46 -12.02
N LYS A 359 2.11 21.76 -12.29
CA LYS A 359 3.09 22.47 -13.13
C LYS A 359 4.29 22.96 -12.31
N ALA A 360 5.35 23.38 -13.00
CA ALA A 360 6.57 23.90 -12.36
C ALA A 360 6.33 25.18 -11.53
N ASP A 361 5.32 25.97 -11.87
CA ASP A 361 4.90 27.17 -11.13
C ASP A 361 4.04 26.84 -9.89
N GLY A 362 3.80 25.56 -9.61
CA GLY A 362 2.96 25.09 -8.51
C GLY A 362 1.46 25.03 -8.81
N SER A 363 1.02 25.45 -9.99
CA SER A 363 -0.41 25.39 -10.35
C SER A 363 -0.90 23.94 -10.45
N LEU A 364 -2.12 23.72 -9.96
CA LEU A 364 -2.73 22.39 -9.85
C LEU A 364 -3.97 22.24 -10.73
N LYS A 365 -4.15 21.03 -11.29
CA LYS A 365 -5.39 20.62 -11.96
C LYS A 365 -5.77 19.22 -11.52
N SER A 366 -6.98 19.04 -11.00
CA SER A 366 -7.50 17.74 -10.56
C SER A 366 -8.60 17.21 -11.48
N TRP A 367 -8.68 15.89 -11.60
CA TRP A 367 -9.72 15.18 -12.35
C TRP A 367 -10.05 13.82 -11.72
N GLY A 368 -11.09 13.15 -12.20
CA GLY A 368 -11.66 11.95 -11.60
C GLY A 368 -12.82 12.23 -10.64
N GLY A 369 -13.12 11.27 -9.78
CA GLY A 369 -14.32 11.29 -8.92
C GLY A 369 -14.41 12.54 -8.05
N ALA A 370 -15.52 13.27 -8.14
CA ALA A 370 -15.72 14.53 -7.43
C ALA A 370 -15.64 14.36 -5.90
N ASP A 371 -16.13 13.23 -5.39
CA ASP A 371 -16.10 12.87 -3.97
C ASP A 371 -14.69 12.49 -3.48
N ASN A 372 -13.77 12.19 -4.40
CA ASN A 372 -12.36 11.89 -4.13
C ASN A 372 -11.44 13.11 -4.35
N GLY A 373 -11.97 14.33 -4.43
CA GLY A 373 -11.15 15.50 -4.72
C GLY A 373 -10.73 15.62 -6.19
N GLY A 374 -11.50 15.01 -7.10
CA GLY A 374 -11.32 15.09 -8.55
C GLY A 374 -11.76 16.43 -9.14
N VAL A 375 -12.64 16.40 -10.14
CA VAL A 375 -12.97 17.57 -10.99
C VAL A 375 -13.27 18.85 -10.17
N GLY A 376 -12.47 19.89 -10.40
CA GLY A 376 -12.68 21.24 -9.84
C GLY A 376 -12.39 21.37 -8.34
N LYS A 377 -11.66 20.42 -7.74
CA LYS A 377 -11.35 20.41 -6.31
C LYS A 377 -9.90 20.79 -5.95
N ALA A 378 -9.01 20.93 -6.94
CA ALA A 378 -7.65 21.41 -6.72
C ALA A 378 -7.67 22.82 -6.10
N PRO A 379 -6.81 23.10 -5.10
CA PRO A 379 -6.61 24.46 -4.58
C PRO A 379 -6.15 25.41 -5.68
N THR A 380 -6.65 26.65 -5.66
CA THR A 380 -6.25 27.73 -6.57
C THR A 380 -5.04 28.49 -6.07
#